data_AF-A0A915NPN6-F1
#
_entry.id   AF-A0A915NPN6-F1
#
_cell.length_a   1.000
_cell.length_b   1.000
_cell.length_c   1.000
_cell.angle_alpha   90.00
_cell.angle_beta   90.00
_cell.angle_gamma   90.00
#
_symmetry.space_group_name_H-M   'P 1'
#
loop_
_entity.id
_entity.type
_entity.pdbx_description
1 polymer ?
#
loop_
_entity_poly.entity_id
_entity_poly.type
_entity_poly.pdbx_seq_one_letter_code
_entity_poly.pdbx_strand_id
1 'polypeptide(L)'
;CGMVYSLETPSDVKQHERFHNRFTETANFRVSQTQIEHVLQHENVESPLPGILFGVRSTSTATLKRKLETIITNFVNTEIGYAPDLPVWDTHGKRKGLVFVSTSKPPFVGGFLLVDPVTEVSLMPEGKRFKSIKIGSILGVDRIWVHSHLRRKGLATWILDAARRLLSPKDGDLLRRSRVAFGDPNELCVKLAINYVEENKDKNSPNTTSPRQHNRYIAYSHT
;
A
#
# COMPACT_ATOMS: atom_id res chain seq x y z
N CYS A 1 13.02 -13.09 7.08
CA CYS A 1 12.39 -12.28 5.99
C CYS A 1 11.51 -13.13 5.05
N GLY A 2 11.05 -14.33 5.45
CA GLY A 2 10.22 -15.20 4.58
C GLY A 2 11.01 -15.99 3.53
N MET A 3 12.29 -15.66 3.30
CA MET A 3 13.19 -16.45 2.46
C MET A 3 13.61 -17.74 3.21
N VAL A 4 13.38 -18.89 2.57
CA VAL A 4 13.88 -20.20 3.02
C VAL A 4 15.32 -20.35 2.53
N TYR A 5 16.24 -20.72 3.43
CA TYR A 5 17.65 -20.88 3.14
C TYR A 5 18.27 -21.91 4.11
N SER A 6 19.37 -22.55 3.71
CA SER A 6 20.10 -23.46 4.61
C SER A 6 21.05 -22.68 5.53
N LEU A 7 21.00 -22.96 6.83
CA LEU A 7 21.96 -22.42 7.80
C LEU A 7 23.35 -23.07 7.69
N GLU A 8 23.40 -24.29 7.15
CA GLU A 8 24.63 -25.09 7.03
C GLU A 8 25.41 -24.77 5.75
N THR A 9 24.79 -24.06 4.80
CA THR A 9 25.40 -23.68 3.53
C THR A 9 25.84 -22.21 3.60
N PRO A 10 27.14 -21.88 3.67
CA PRO A 10 27.60 -20.49 3.78
C PRO A 10 27.15 -19.60 2.60
N SER A 11 27.01 -20.18 1.41
CA SER A 11 26.47 -19.47 0.24
C SER A 11 25.02 -19.03 0.44
N ASP A 12 24.18 -19.91 0.99
CA ASP A 12 22.76 -19.63 1.26
C ASP A 12 22.61 -18.57 2.35
N VAL A 13 23.42 -18.65 3.42
CA VAL A 13 23.47 -17.63 4.48
C VAL A 13 23.83 -16.27 3.89
N LYS A 14 24.87 -16.21 3.04
CA LYS A 14 25.30 -14.97 2.39
C LYS A 14 24.22 -14.43 1.43
N GLN A 15 23.49 -15.30 0.74
CA GLN A 15 22.39 -14.90 -0.12
C GLN A 15 21.20 -14.38 0.69
N HIS A 16 20.87 -15.04 1.81
CA HIS A 16 19.85 -14.61 2.75
C HIS A 16 20.19 -13.25 3.37
N GLU A 17 21.43 -13.02 3.81
CA GLU A 17 21.88 -11.73 4.34
C GLU A 17 21.74 -10.62 3.30
N ARG A 18 22.21 -10.85 2.07
CA ARG A 18 22.06 -9.89 0.97
C ARG A 18 20.59 -9.57 0.69
N PHE A 19 19.74 -10.59 0.68
CA PHE A 19 18.31 -10.42 0.47
C PHE A 19 17.68 -9.65 1.64
N HIS A 20 18.01 -10.03 2.88
CA HIS A 20 17.50 -9.39 4.09
C HIS A 20 17.87 -7.90 4.13
N ASN A 21 19.16 -7.61 3.96
CA ASN A 21 19.72 -6.26 4.02
C ASN A 21 19.14 -5.35 2.93
N ARG A 22 18.83 -5.90 1.75
CA ARG A 22 18.19 -5.15 0.66
C ARG A 22 16.88 -4.47 1.07
N PHE A 23 16.10 -5.09 1.97
CA PHE A 23 14.78 -4.63 2.41
C PHE A 23 14.73 -4.10 3.85
N THR A 24 15.79 -4.34 4.62
CA THR A 24 15.93 -3.76 5.97
C THR A 24 16.75 -2.48 5.95
N GLU A 25 17.76 -2.35 5.11
CA GLU A 25 18.55 -1.13 5.07
C GLU A 25 17.77 0.02 4.42
N THR A 26 17.75 1.16 5.11
CA THR A 26 17.10 2.38 4.58
C THR A 26 17.86 2.99 3.40
N ALA A 27 19.12 2.58 3.15
CA ALA A 27 20.02 3.19 2.17
C ALA A 27 19.41 3.28 0.76
N ASN A 28 18.78 2.20 0.29
CA ASN A 28 18.14 2.14 -1.02
C ASN A 28 16.91 3.07 -1.13
N PHE A 29 16.30 3.40 0.00
CA PHE A 29 15.06 4.16 0.12
C PHE A 29 15.28 5.62 0.49
N ARG A 30 16.54 6.04 0.75
CA ARG A 30 16.88 7.41 1.13
C ARG A 30 16.45 8.41 0.06
N VAL A 31 15.98 9.56 0.52
CA VAL A 31 15.65 10.72 -0.32
C VAL A 31 16.51 11.90 0.10
N SER A 32 16.85 12.78 -0.84
CA SER A 32 17.52 14.03 -0.52
C SER A 32 16.52 15.07 -0.01
N GLN A 33 17.02 16.07 0.71
CA GLN A 33 16.21 17.20 1.14
C GLN A 33 15.57 17.94 -0.05
N THR A 34 16.31 18.08 -1.15
CA THR A 34 15.79 18.65 -2.41
C THR A 34 14.64 17.84 -3.00
N GLN A 35 14.66 16.51 -2.88
CA GLN A 35 13.55 15.66 -3.33
C GLN A 35 12.27 15.87 -2.51
N ILE A 36 12.40 16.33 -1.27
CA ILE A 36 11.27 16.63 -0.36
C ILE A 36 10.73 18.03 -0.64
N GLU A 37 11.61 19.03 -0.74
CA GLU A 37 11.25 20.45 -0.87
C GLU A 37 10.61 20.80 -2.22
N HIS A 38 11.00 20.13 -3.30
CA HIS A 38 10.43 20.37 -4.62
C HIS A 38 9.04 19.76 -4.83
N VAL A 39 8.47 19.08 -3.83
CA VAL A 39 7.10 18.57 -3.91
C VAL A 39 6.13 19.66 -3.48
N LEU A 40 5.50 20.30 -4.47
CA LEU A 40 4.58 21.43 -4.28
C LEU A 40 3.30 21.11 -3.48
N GLN A 41 3.01 19.83 -3.24
CA GLN A 41 1.78 19.38 -2.58
C GLN A 41 2.10 18.26 -1.58
N HIS A 42 2.34 18.64 -0.33
CA HIS A 42 2.26 17.72 0.79
C HIS A 42 0.85 17.76 1.38
N GLU A 43 0.40 16.63 1.87
CA GLU A 43 -0.94 16.47 2.41
C GLU A 43 -0.91 16.78 3.91
N ASN A 44 -1.75 17.70 4.37
CA ASN A 44 -1.82 18.05 5.78
C ASN A 44 -2.65 17.01 6.54
N VAL A 45 -2.07 15.83 6.74
CA VAL A 45 -2.68 14.73 7.48
C VAL A 45 -1.77 14.37 8.65
N GLU A 46 -2.30 14.44 9.86
CA GLU A 46 -1.57 14.05 11.07
C GLU A 46 -1.19 12.57 10.99
N SER A 47 0.12 12.30 11.03
CA SER A 47 0.67 10.95 10.89
C SER A 47 0.95 10.32 12.26
N PRO A 48 0.72 9.00 12.42
CA PRO A 48 1.12 8.29 13.65
C PRO A 48 2.64 8.21 13.83
N LEU A 49 3.43 8.58 12.82
CA LEU A 49 4.89 8.51 12.83
C LEU A 49 5.50 9.82 12.31
N PRO A 50 6.72 10.18 12.75
CA PRO A 50 7.43 11.33 12.19
C PRO A 50 7.69 11.17 10.69
N GLY A 51 7.00 11.98 9.89
CA GLY A 51 7.11 11.97 8.44
C GLY A 51 6.10 12.88 7.76
N ILE A 52 6.20 12.93 6.44
CA ILE A 52 5.37 13.79 5.58
C ILE A 52 4.74 12.91 4.50
N LEU A 53 3.46 13.13 4.22
CA LEU A 53 2.73 12.46 3.15
C LEU A 53 2.68 13.35 1.91
N PHE A 54 3.00 12.77 0.76
CA PHE A 54 2.99 13.45 -0.52
C PHE A 54 2.00 12.79 -1.47
N GLY A 55 1.21 13.61 -2.16
CA GLY A 55 0.40 13.18 -3.30
C GLY A 55 1.24 13.10 -4.56
N VAL A 56 1.11 12.01 -5.31
CA VAL A 56 1.86 11.78 -6.56
C VAL A 56 0.92 11.32 -7.65
N ARG A 57 1.13 11.82 -8.88
CA ARG A 57 0.36 11.48 -10.08
C ARG A 57 1.30 11.05 -11.20
N SER A 58 0.77 10.33 -12.17
CA SER A 58 1.51 9.95 -13.39
C SER A 58 2.11 11.17 -14.11
N THR A 59 1.39 12.30 -14.12
CA THR A 59 1.82 13.56 -14.75
C THR A 59 2.80 14.39 -13.93
N SER A 60 3.09 14.02 -12.68
CA SER A 60 4.01 14.78 -11.83
C SER A 60 5.45 14.69 -12.37
N THR A 61 6.15 15.83 -12.38
CA THR A 61 7.57 15.93 -12.73
C THR A 61 8.50 15.88 -11.52
N ALA A 62 7.94 15.69 -10.31
CA ALA A 62 8.69 15.69 -9.06
C ALA A 62 9.78 14.62 -9.05
N THR A 63 10.97 14.97 -8.56
CA THR A 63 12.09 14.04 -8.40
C THR A 63 11.77 12.91 -7.41
N LEU A 64 10.91 13.17 -6.41
CA LEU A 64 10.39 12.14 -5.52
C LEU A 64 9.60 11.05 -6.27
N LYS A 65 8.82 11.41 -7.31
CA LYS A 65 8.11 10.44 -8.15
C LYS A 65 9.09 9.49 -8.84
N ARG A 66 10.15 10.03 -9.45
CA ARG A 66 11.18 9.22 -10.12
C ARG A 66 11.90 8.28 -9.14
N LYS A 67 12.15 8.76 -7.92
CA LYS A 67 12.74 7.94 -6.85
C LYS A 67 11.77 6.84 -6.41
N LEU A 68 10.49 7.14 -6.28
CA LEU A 68 9.45 6.14 -6.00
C LEU A 68 9.39 5.07 -7.09
N GLU A 69 9.35 5.46 -8.37
CA GLU A 69 9.36 4.52 -9.51
C GLU A 69 10.56 3.58 -9.44
N THR A 70 11.76 4.14 -9.20
CA THR A 70 12.99 3.37 -9.02
C THR A 70 12.88 2.38 -7.86
N ILE A 71 12.34 2.81 -6.72
CA ILE A 71 12.15 1.95 -5.55
C ILE A 71 11.18 0.79 -5.89
N ILE A 72 10.09 1.09 -6.58
CA ILE A 72 9.05 0.11 -6.89
C ILE A 72 9.59 -0.96 -7.85
N THR A 73 10.14 -0.52 -8.99
CA THR A 73 10.67 -1.41 -10.03
C THR A 73 11.83 -2.25 -9.51
N ASN A 74 12.77 -1.64 -8.78
CA ASN A 74 13.98 -2.34 -8.38
C ASN A 74 13.83 -3.15 -7.10
N PHE A 75 12.84 -2.90 -6.24
CA PHE A 75 12.77 -3.56 -4.93
C PHE A 75 11.38 -4.11 -4.64
N VAL A 76 10.38 -3.23 -4.69
CA VAL A 76 9.09 -3.54 -4.10
C VAL A 76 8.31 -4.56 -4.92
N ASN A 77 8.35 -4.47 -6.26
CA ASN A 77 7.67 -5.42 -7.14
C ASN A 77 8.05 -6.86 -6.77
N THR A 78 9.34 -7.15 -6.72
CA THR A 78 9.85 -8.46 -6.34
C THR A 78 9.50 -8.82 -4.90
N GLU A 79 9.55 -7.87 -3.97
CA GLU A 79 9.22 -8.13 -2.55
C GLU A 79 7.76 -8.55 -2.36
N ILE A 80 6.82 -7.94 -3.08
CA ILE A 80 5.39 -8.22 -2.92
C ILE A 80 4.86 -9.29 -3.88
N GLY A 81 5.70 -9.79 -4.80
CA GLY A 81 5.40 -10.91 -5.70
C GLY A 81 5.01 -10.53 -7.13
N TYR A 82 5.19 -9.27 -7.54
CA TYR A 82 4.98 -8.82 -8.91
C TYR A 82 6.21 -9.03 -9.80
N ALA A 83 5.95 -9.08 -11.11
CA ALA A 83 6.99 -9.02 -12.13
C ALA A 83 7.80 -7.71 -11.99
N PRO A 84 9.15 -7.75 -12.06
CA PRO A 84 9.98 -6.56 -11.90
C PRO A 84 9.67 -5.44 -12.90
N ASP A 85 9.28 -5.81 -14.12
CA ASP A 85 8.95 -4.93 -15.23
C ASP A 85 7.49 -4.42 -15.22
N LEU A 86 6.69 -4.82 -14.22
CA LEU A 86 5.30 -4.37 -14.11
C LEU A 86 5.24 -2.84 -13.94
N PRO A 87 4.62 -2.10 -14.90
CA PRO A 87 4.58 -0.65 -14.88
C PRO A 87 4.01 -0.09 -13.58
N VAL A 88 4.60 0.99 -13.07
CA VAL A 88 4.17 1.65 -11.83
C VAL A 88 2.84 2.40 -12.04
N TRP A 89 2.72 3.09 -13.18
CA TRP A 89 1.55 3.90 -13.53
C TRP A 89 0.70 3.20 -14.58
N ASP A 90 -0.60 3.46 -14.54
CA ASP A 90 -1.53 2.98 -15.55
C ASP A 90 -1.33 3.75 -16.88
N THR A 91 -1.67 3.10 -17.98
CA THR A 91 -1.60 3.68 -19.32
C THR A 91 -2.57 4.85 -19.52
N HIS A 92 -3.65 4.92 -18.72
CA HIS A 92 -4.68 5.94 -18.81
C HIS A 92 -4.44 7.15 -17.89
N GLY A 93 -3.36 7.13 -17.09
CA GLY A 93 -3.00 8.20 -16.16
C GLY A 93 -4.01 8.46 -15.03
N LYS A 94 -4.90 7.50 -14.74
CA LYS A 94 -5.92 7.61 -13.68
C LYS A 94 -5.38 7.22 -12.30
N ARG A 95 -4.27 6.49 -12.24
CA ARG A 95 -3.63 6.04 -11.01
C ARG A 95 -3.10 7.22 -10.22
N LYS A 96 -3.38 7.19 -8.92
CA LYS A 96 -2.89 8.17 -7.96
C LYS A 96 -2.03 7.47 -6.92
N GLY A 97 -1.01 8.17 -6.43
CA GLY A 97 -0.09 7.67 -5.42
C GLY A 97 -0.09 8.54 -4.17
N LEU A 98 0.11 7.91 -3.02
CA LEU A 98 0.52 8.56 -1.78
C LEU A 98 1.88 8.01 -1.37
N VAL A 99 2.81 8.89 -0.98
CA VAL A 99 4.16 8.51 -0.56
C VAL A 99 4.44 9.11 0.81
N PHE A 100 4.73 8.26 1.77
CA PHE A 100 5.17 8.66 3.10
C PHE A 100 6.70 8.68 3.17
N VAL A 101 7.26 9.85 3.47
CA VAL A 101 8.69 10.03 3.72
C VAL A 101 8.90 10.19 5.22
N SER A 102 9.71 9.31 5.81
CA SER A 102 10.11 9.46 7.21
C SER A 102 11.13 10.59 7.36
N THR A 103 10.95 11.42 8.39
CA THR A 103 11.86 12.52 8.75
C THR A 103 13.03 12.06 9.64
N SER A 104 13.26 10.75 9.78
CA SER A 104 14.50 10.24 10.36
C SER A 104 15.72 10.80 9.63
N LYS A 105 16.89 10.84 10.27
CA LYS A 105 18.13 11.27 9.61
C LYS A 105 18.97 10.04 9.24
N PRO A 106 19.22 9.76 7.94
CA PRO A 106 18.74 10.46 6.75
C PRO A 106 17.27 10.11 6.39
N PRO A 107 16.54 11.02 5.71
CA PRO A 107 15.14 10.77 5.36
C PRO A 107 15.03 9.70 4.27
N PHE A 108 13.94 8.94 4.30
CA PHE A 108 13.73 7.82 3.38
C PHE A 108 12.24 7.57 3.13
N VAL A 109 11.92 6.91 2.01
CA VAL A 109 10.55 6.47 1.70
C VAL A 109 10.17 5.34 2.66
N GLY A 110 9.29 5.67 3.61
CA GLY A 110 8.84 4.76 4.65
C GLY A 110 7.63 3.92 4.27
N GLY A 111 6.86 4.38 3.29
CA GLY A 111 5.73 3.63 2.74
C GLY A 111 5.10 4.36 1.57
N PHE A 112 4.29 3.65 0.78
CA PHE A 112 3.50 4.24 -0.27
C PHE A 112 2.24 3.42 -0.54
N LEU A 113 1.32 4.05 -1.27
CA LEU A 113 0.10 3.44 -1.76
C LEU A 113 -0.17 3.94 -3.18
N LEU A 114 -0.46 3.03 -4.11
CA LEU A 114 -0.99 3.31 -5.43
C LEU A 114 -2.45 2.87 -5.49
N VAL A 115 -3.30 3.73 -6.02
CA VAL A 115 -4.74 3.47 -6.14
C VAL A 115 -5.28 3.76 -7.54
N ASP A 116 -6.24 2.94 -7.94
CA ASP A 116 -7.02 3.08 -9.16
C ASP A 116 -8.50 3.32 -8.82
N PRO A 117 -9.22 4.11 -9.63
CA PRO A 117 -10.68 4.13 -9.57
C PRO A 117 -11.23 2.82 -10.14
N VAL A 118 -11.96 2.07 -9.32
CA VAL A 118 -12.52 0.76 -9.71
C VAL A 118 -14.05 0.82 -9.69
N THR A 119 -14.68 0.23 -10.70
CA THR A 119 -16.15 0.11 -10.81
C THR A 119 -16.66 -1.32 -10.64
N GLU A 120 -15.77 -2.30 -10.75
CA GLU A 120 -16.08 -3.72 -10.75
C GLU A 120 -15.19 -4.46 -9.76
N VAL A 121 -15.82 -5.21 -8.87
CA VAL A 121 -15.12 -5.90 -7.80
C VAL A 121 -15.73 -7.27 -7.51
N SER A 122 -14.88 -8.17 -7.03
CA SER A 122 -15.28 -9.49 -6.55
C SER A 122 -15.19 -9.53 -5.02
N LEU A 123 -16.25 -9.99 -4.37
CA LEU A 123 -16.23 -10.24 -2.92
C LEU A 123 -15.44 -11.53 -2.65
N MET A 124 -14.41 -11.46 -1.80
CA MET A 124 -13.67 -12.63 -1.35
C MET A 124 -14.13 -13.02 0.07
N PRO A 125 -14.81 -14.16 0.24
CA PRO A 125 -14.67 -14.99 1.42
C PRO A 125 -13.87 -16.25 1.05
N GLU A 126 -12.86 -16.58 1.85
CA GLU A 126 -12.23 -17.91 1.87
C GLU A 126 -11.69 -18.40 0.50
N GLY A 127 -10.97 -17.55 -0.23
CA GLY A 127 -10.24 -17.97 -1.45
C GLY A 127 -11.11 -18.34 -2.65
N LYS A 128 -12.43 -18.10 -2.61
CA LYS A 128 -13.33 -18.31 -3.75
C LYS A 128 -13.66 -16.99 -4.43
N ARG A 129 -13.43 -16.92 -5.75
CA ARG A 129 -13.86 -15.79 -6.58
C ARG A 129 -15.36 -15.85 -6.82
N PHE A 130 -16.11 -14.86 -6.33
CA PHE A 130 -17.53 -14.70 -6.62
C PHE A 130 -17.76 -13.67 -7.72
N LYS A 131 -18.97 -13.70 -8.30
CA LYS A 131 -19.42 -12.84 -9.41
C LYS A 131 -19.07 -11.37 -9.17
N SER A 132 -18.48 -10.72 -10.17
CA SER A 132 -18.20 -9.28 -10.15
C SER A 132 -19.51 -8.51 -9.95
N ILE A 133 -19.53 -7.60 -8.97
CA ILE A 133 -20.66 -6.71 -8.72
C ILE A 133 -20.22 -5.30 -9.08
N LYS A 134 -21.00 -4.62 -9.92
CA LYS A 134 -20.81 -3.20 -10.18
C LYS A 134 -21.29 -2.41 -8.97
N ILE A 135 -20.36 -1.91 -8.17
CA ILE A 135 -20.66 -1.19 -6.93
C ILE A 135 -20.04 0.19 -7.03
N GLY A 136 -20.84 1.21 -7.39
CA GLY A 136 -20.52 2.64 -7.27
C GLY A 136 -19.04 3.04 -7.46
N SER A 137 -18.56 3.99 -6.66
CA SER A 137 -17.15 4.35 -6.60
C SER A 137 -16.42 3.55 -5.53
N ILE A 138 -15.36 2.84 -5.95
CA ILE A 138 -14.46 2.06 -5.09
C ILE A 138 -13.03 2.60 -5.25
N LEU A 139 -12.31 2.63 -4.13
CA LEU A 139 -10.87 2.87 -4.10
C LEU A 139 -10.15 1.53 -4.27
N GLY A 140 -9.64 1.26 -5.46
CA GLY A 140 -8.83 0.06 -5.73
C GLY A 140 -7.39 0.30 -5.31
N VAL A 141 -6.85 -0.52 -4.42
CA VAL A 141 -5.45 -0.55 -4.01
C VAL A 141 -4.70 -1.43 -5.00
N ASP A 142 -3.89 -0.83 -5.86
CA ASP A 142 -2.99 -1.57 -6.77
C ASP A 142 -1.79 -2.09 -5.99
N ARG A 143 -1.10 -1.19 -5.28
CA ARG A 143 0.09 -1.53 -4.50
C ARG A 143 0.06 -0.80 -3.18
N ILE A 144 0.25 -1.52 -2.09
CA ILE A 144 0.54 -0.95 -0.78
C ILE A 144 1.81 -1.57 -0.23
N TRP A 145 2.72 -0.73 0.24
CA TRP A 145 3.95 -1.20 0.84
C TRP A 145 4.41 -0.26 1.95
N VAL A 146 4.99 -0.86 2.97
CA VAL A 146 5.61 -0.17 4.10
C VAL A 146 6.98 -0.77 4.33
N HIS A 147 7.98 0.09 4.49
CA HIS A 147 9.34 -0.32 4.81
C HIS A 147 9.36 -1.11 6.12
N SER A 148 10.17 -2.17 6.17
CA SER A 148 10.27 -3.10 7.30
C SER A 148 10.36 -2.41 8.67
N HIS A 149 11.16 -1.34 8.79
CA HIS A 149 11.35 -0.56 10.01
C HIS A 149 10.09 0.16 10.54
N LEU A 150 9.12 0.40 9.67
CA LEU A 150 7.88 1.13 9.98
C LEU A 150 6.64 0.22 9.96
N ARG A 151 6.81 -1.08 9.68
CA ARG A 151 5.71 -2.06 9.72
C ARG A 151 5.17 -2.21 11.14
N ARG A 152 3.90 -2.59 11.24
CA ARG A 152 3.19 -2.86 12.50
C ARG A 152 3.10 -1.65 13.45
N LYS A 153 3.33 -0.43 12.94
CA LYS A 153 3.18 0.84 13.68
C LYS A 153 1.98 1.68 13.18
N GLY A 154 0.99 1.03 12.58
CA GLY A 154 -0.23 1.69 12.07
C GLY A 154 -0.08 2.43 10.72
N LEU A 155 1.12 2.54 10.16
CA LEU A 155 1.36 3.34 8.94
C LEU A 155 0.51 2.90 7.74
N ALA A 156 0.38 1.60 7.46
CA ALA A 156 -0.40 1.09 6.33
C ALA A 156 -1.89 1.47 6.44
N THR A 157 -2.50 1.22 7.60
CA THR A 157 -3.88 1.61 7.92
C THR A 157 -4.08 3.12 7.77
N TRP A 158 -3.13 3.91 8.25
CA TRP A 158 -3.18 5.36 8.14
C TRP A 158 -3.09 5.85 6.69
N ILE A 159 -2.20 5.30 5.86
CA ILE A 159 -2.11 5.66 4.43
C ILE A 159 -3.42 5.32 3.71
N LEU A 160 -4.06 4.17 4.02
CA LEU A 160 -5.36 3.80 3.46
C LEU A 160 -6.46 4.78 3.87
N ASP A 161 -6.50 5.18 5.15
CA ASP A 161 -7.45 6.17 5.65
C ASP A 161 -7.21 7.56 5.04
N ALA A 162 -5.95 7.94 4.81
CA ALA A 162 -5.60 9.17 4.09
C ALA A 162 -6.08 9.09 2.63
N ALA A 163 -5.89 7.97 1.95
CA ALA A 163 -6.35 7.80 0.57
C ALA A 163 -7.88 7.92 0.43
N ARG A 164 -8.63 7.36 1.37
CA ARG A 164 -10.10 7.53 1.43
C ARG A 164 -10.53 8.98 1.64
N ARG A 165 -9.71 9.82 2.26
CA ARG A 165 -9.99 11.25 2.42
C ARG A 165 -9.58 12.06 1.19
N LEU A 166 -8.37 11.81 0.68
CA LEU A 166 -7.71 12.67 -0.29
C LEU A 166 -7.99 12.28 -1.75
N LEU A 167 -8.16 10.99 -2.02
CA LEU A 167 -8.18 10.46 -3.39
C LEU A 167 -9.57 10.01 -3.86
N SER A 168 -10.58 10.12 -2.99
CA SER A 168 -11.92 9.62 -3.20
C SER A 168 -12.56 10.14 -4.51
N PRO A 169 -13.23 9.26 -5.27
CA PRO A 169 -13.88 9.66 -6.50
C PRO A 169 -15.17 10.43 -6.17
N LYS A 170 -15.13 11.74 -6.42
CA LYS A 170 -16.26 12.61 -6.78
C LYS A 170 -17.16 13.23 -5.70
N ASP A 171 -17.40 12.67 -4.52
CA ASP A 171 -18.56 13.15 -3.72
C ASP A 171 -18.28 13.76 -2.34
N GLY A 172 -17.05 14.20 -2.01
CA GLY A 172 -16.75 14.89 -0.74
C GLY A 172 -16.96 14.05 0.54
N ASP A 173 -17.64 12.92 0.44
CA ASP A 173 -17.93 11.98 1.50
C ASP A 173 -16.76 11.02 1.68
N LEU A 174 -16.41 10.81 2.95
CA LEU A 174 -15.44 9.80 3.35
C LEU A 174 -15.91 8.42 2.91
N LEU A 175 -15.28 7.84 1.89
CA LEU A 175 -15.51 6.46 1.48
C LEU A 175 -15.40 5.54 2.69
N ARG A 176 -16.32 4.60 2.90
CA ARG A 176 -16.22 3.61 4.00
C ARG A 176 -15.06 2.63 3.73
N ARG A 177 -14.45 2.06 4.78
CA ARG A 177 -13.38 1.02 4.63
C ARG A 177 -13.84 -0.18 3.80
N SER A 178 -15.13 -0.51 3.86
CA SER A 178 -15.77 -1.55 3.04
C SER A 178 -15.83 -1.22 1.53
N ARG A 179 -15.45 0.00 1.12
CA ARG A 179 -15.32 0.43 -0.29
C ARG A 179 -13.86 0.58 -0.73
N VAL A 180 -12.95 -0.05 -0.01
CA VAL A 180 -11.56 -0.23 -0.42
C VAL A 180 -11.42 -1.66 -0.92
N ALA A 181 -10.96 -1.81 -2.16
CA ALA A 181 -10.70 -3.11 -2.78
C ALA A 181 -9.21 -3.30 -3.00
N PHE A 182 -8.70 -4.53 -2.93
CA PHE A 182 -7.27 -4.82 -3.08
C PHE A 182 -7.02 -5.62 -4.36
N GLY A 183 -6.11 -5.13 -5.20
CA GLY A 183 -5.66 -5.77 -6.43
C GLY A 183 -4.69 -6.90 -6.13
N ASP A 184 -5.00 -8.11 -6.62
CA ASP A 184 -4.16 -9.31 -6.50
C ASP A 184 -3.35 -9.44 -5.19
N PRO A 185 -4.00 -9.43 -4.01
CA PRO A 185 -3.30 -9.29 -2.73
C PRO A 185 -2.51 -10.55 -2.36
N ASN A 186 -1.25 -10.37 -1.98
CA ASN A 186 -0.45 -11.41 -1.32
C ASN A 186 -0.93 -11.67 0.13
N GLU A 187 -0.37 -12.69 0.79
CA GLU A 187 -0.82 -13.11 2.14
C GLU A 187 -0.76 -11.97 3.19
N LEU A 188 0.27 -11.10 3.12
CA LEU A 188 0.39 -9.95 4.01
C LEU A 188 -0.68 -8.90 3.73
N CYS A 189 -0.98 -8.67 2.45
CA CYS A 189 -2.01 -7.75 2.01
C CYS A 189 -3.42 -8.26 2.38
N VAL A 190 -3.66 -9.58 2.28
CA VAL A 190 -4.92 -10.20 2.75
C VAL A 190 -5.12 -9.99 4.25
N LYS A 191 -4.09 -10.24 5.08
CA LYS A 191 -4.14 -9.98 6.52
C LYS A 191 -4.41 -8.51 6.84
N LEU A 192 -3.79 -7.59 6.10
CA LEU A 192 -4.06 -6.17 6.21
C LEU A 192 -5.51 -5.84 5.84
N ALA A 193 -6.01 -6.36 4.72
CA ALA A 193 -7.34 -6.08 4.20
C ALA A 193 -8.45 -6.54 5.16
N ILE A 194 -8.34 -7.75 5.72
CA ILE A 194 -9.29 -8.30 6.69
C ILE A 194 -9.35 -7.40 7.93
N ASN A 195 -8.20 -7.16 8.57
CA ASN A 195 -8.13 -6.33 9.78
C ASN A 195 -8.64 -4.90 9.52
N TYR A 196 -8.26 -4.33 8.37
CA TYR A 196 -8.64 -2.98 8.00
C TYR A 196 -10.15 -2.81 7.88
N VAL A 197 -10.84 -3.76 7.25
CA VAL A 197 -12.30 -3.74 7.07
C VAL A 197 -13.05 -4.04 8.37
N GLU A 198 -12.52 -4.94 9.21
CA GLU A 198 -13.17 -5.41 10.44
C GLU A 198 -13.09 -4.41 11.61
N GLU A 199 -12.03 -3.62 11.71
CA GLU A 199 -11.87 -2.57 12.75
C GLU A 199 -12.98 -1.50 12.77
N ASN A 200 -13.87 -1.48 11.77
CA ASN A 200 -15.01 -0.56 11.69
C ASN A 200 -16.25 -1.04 12.46
N LYS A 201 -16.22 -2.23 13.10
CA LYS A 201 -17.43 -2.81 13.71
C LYS A 201 -17.81 -2.31 15.09
N ASP A 202 -16.95 -1.60 15.84
CA ASP A 202 -17.32 -1.18 17.21
C ASP A 202 -16.92 0.26 17.57
N LYS A 203 -17.92 1.15 17.55
CA LYS A 203 -18.17 2.16 18.60
C LYS A 203 -19.66 2.54 18.79
N ASN A 204 -20.60 2.13 17.91
CA ASN A 204 -22.00 2.62 17.96
C ASN A 204 -23.09 1.60 17.51
N SER A 205 -22.98 0.29 17.78
CA SER A 205 -24.14 -0.60 17.61
C SER A 205 -24.20 -1.73 18.63
N PRO A 206 -25.40 -2.02 19.18
CA PRO A 206 -25.57 -3.07 20.17
C PRO A 206 -25.48 -4.45 19.53
N ASN A 207 -24.80 -5.35 20.25
CA ASN A 207 -24.67 -6.78 20.04
C ASN A 207 -25.75 -7.42 19.16
N THR A 208 -25.32 -7.95 18.01
CA THR A 208 -25.94 -9.14 17.41
C THR A 208 -24.84 -10.14 17.05
N THR A 209 -24.69 -11.13 17.92
CA THR A 209 -23.87 -12.33 17.75
C THR A 209 -24.44 -13.18 16.61
N SER A 210 -23.72 -13.25 15.49
CA SER A 210 -23.85 -14.33 14.50
C SER A 210 -22.45 -14.87 14.15
N PRO A 211 -22.12 -16.11 14.55
CA PRO A 211 -20.78 -16.64 14.41
C PRO A 211 -20.61 -17.27 13.02
N ARG A 212 -20.45 -16.45 11.95
CA ARG A 212 -20.05 -16.93 10.59
C ARG A 212 -19.75 -15.82 9.56
N GLN A 213 -19.37 -14.62 10.00
CA GLN A 213 -19.15 -13.46 9.10
C GLN A 213 -17.79 -12.77 9.27
N HIS A 214 -16.78 -13.54 9.68
CA HIS A 214 -15.41 -13.08 9.92
C HIS A 214 -14.57 -13.45 8.68
N ASN A 215 -13.77 -12.55 8.14
CA ASN A 215 -12.93 -12.69 6.93
C ASN A 215 -13.60 -12.32 5.58
N ARG A 216 -14.07 -11.08 5.44
CA ARG A 216 -14.52 -10.56 4.13
C ARG A 216 -13.72 -9.32 3.73
N TYR A 217 -13.07 -9.38 2.56
CA TYR A 217 -12.51 -8.22 1.88
C TYR A 217 -12.93 -8.24 0.40
N ILE A 218 -12.78 -7.09 -0.25
CA ILE A 218 -13.11 -6.94 -1.66
C ILE A 218 -11.81 -6.94 -2.46
N ALA A 219 -11.79 -7.67 -3.57
CA ALA A 219 -10.66 -7.69 -4.50
C ALA A 219 -11.09 -7.29 -5.91
N TYR A 220 -10.12 -6.86 -6.70
CA TYR A 220 -10.30 -6.69 -8.15
C TYR A 220 -9.10 -7.30 -8.87
N SER A 221 -9.32 -7.70 -10.12
CA SER A 221 -8.24 -8.10 -11.01
C SER A 221 -7.86 -6.90 -11.86
N HIS A 222 -6.57 -6.74 -12.16
CA HIS A 222 -6.15 -5.86 -13.23
C HIS A 222 -6.68 -6.45 -14.56
N THR A 223 -7.52 -5.69 -15.26
CA THR A 223 -7.93 -5.98 -16.64
C THR A 223 -6.89 -5.44 -17.60
#